data_AF-A0A067CBB6-F1
#
_entry.id   AF-A0A067CBB6-F1
#
_cell.length_a   1.000
_cell.length_b   1.000
_cell.length_c   1.000
_cell.angle_alpha   90.00
_cell.angle_beta   90.00
_cell.angle_gamma   90.00
#
_symmetry.space_group_name_H-M   'P 1'
#
loop_
_entity.id
_entity.type
_entity.pdbx_description
1 polymer ?
#
loop_
_entity_poly.entity_id
_entity_poly.type
_entity_poly.pdbx_seq_one_letter_code
_entity_poly.pdbx_strand_id
1 'polypeptide(L)'
;MRMLAAYYALLLASVVVSAATPTCSAIIENTDLPGNDIGTTARPTADGCCADCAATTGCKAYVWVARDGGVCLLKSDAGFSYTYPGARASILTPPLTGSCPLTEADTDYPGNDLGRTKRASIDLSLPAGATTPVSATSGTECHKLCVPSSSGCVGAAFDSATKSCVLHLATYAPSTTIGWVVPTTLPSSVATPTSVEFFINAHQDDHELFMAAKLYDSFSKPTAKIVMIYTSAGDAGATDGWWQARELGTLASSQTFVKLFGLFSPVRKTSTVTINGHVITKVDLGNAIHYFLRLPEFGMIALPTKMTSPVDKPAETYANIAALRATVIALVKREASGRSNVVVNSQQFADVDHVLHAMTGQLVSDGLKADATLNKCVTRNFFWGYQHWLDSINMADPSLTEQRNMWWALHGAIVKQYPGSSPWYDHCLTLGRQYLASTVAGTGAC
;
A
#
# COMPACT_ATOMS: atom_id res chain seq x y z
N MET A 1 42.90 72.45 -47.81
CA MET A 1 41.49 72.28 -48.23
C MET A 1 41.39 71.09 -49.18
N ARG A 2 40.91 69.94 -48.69
CA ARG A 2 39.97 69.02 -49.36
C ARG A 2 39.87 67.73 -48.53
N MET A 3 38.61 67.35 -48.31
CA MET A 3 38.10 66.30 -47.45
C MET A 3 38.53 64.90 -47.89
N LEU A 4 38.74 64.00 -46.93
CA LEU A 4 38.57 62.55 -47.13
C LEU A 4 37.89 61.97 -45.88
N ALA A 5 36.65 61.53 -46.07
CA ALA A 5 35.81 60.89 -45.07
C ALA A 5 36.23 59.44 -44.87
N ALA A 6 36.48 59.04 -43.62
CA ALA A 6 36.66 57.63 -43.26
C ALA A 6 35.30 57.01 -42.92
N TYR A 7 34.88 56.06 -43.75
CA TYR A 7 33.71 55.21 -43.54
C TYR A 7 33.96 54.26 -42.35
N TYR A 8 33.11 54.30 -41.32
CA TYR A 8 32.98 53.21 -40.35
C TYR A 8 31.99 52.19 -40.89
N ALA A 9 32.47 51.00 -41.26
CA ALA A 9 31.63 49.84 -41.55
C ALA A 9 31.36 49.09 -40.23
N LEU A 10 30.12 49.13 -39.72
CA LEU A 10 29.66 48.21 -38.69
C LEU A 10 29.40 46.84 -39.34
N LEU A 11 30.24 45.85 -39.00
CA LEU A 11 29.96 44.44 -39.24
C LEU A 11 28.94 43.95 -38.20
N LEU A 12 27.68 43.81 -38.60
CA LEU A 12 26.70 42.99 -37.88
C LEU A 12 26.99 41.53 -38.22
N ALA A 13 27.65 40.80 -37.32
CA ALA A 13 27.70 39.35 -37.38
C ALA A 13 26.32 38.79 -37.02
N SER A 14 25.60 38.26 -38.00
CA SER A 14 24.37 37.52 -37.80
C SER A 14 24.69 36.20 -37.08
N VAL A 15 24.26 36.09 -35.82
CA VAL A 15 24.25 34.82 -35.09
C VAL A 15 23.14 33.96 -35.68
N VAL A 16 23.51 32.99 -36.52
CA VAL A 16 22.60 31.89 -36.89
C VAL A 16 22.49 30.98 -35.67
N VAL A 17 21.39 31.11 -34.93
CA VAL A 17 20.99 30.11 -33.93
C VAL A 17 20.50 28.90 -34.72
N SER A 18 21.28 27.83 -34.75
CA SER A 18 20.82 26.53 -35.25
C SER A 18 19.79 26.00 -34.25
N ALA A 19 18.51 26.06 -34.63
CA ALA A 19 17.44 25.40 -33.88
C ALA A 19 17.69 23.90 -33.94
N ALA A 20 17.90 23.26 -32.79
CA ALA A 20 17.98 21.81 -32.71
C ALA A 20 16.69 21.20 -33.25
N THR A 21 16.81 20.30 -34.23
CA THR A 21 15.68 19.58 -34.82
C THR A 21 14.96 18.79 -33.73
N PRO A 22 13.62 18.91 -33.59
CA PRO A 22 12.86 18.06 -32.69
C PRO A 22 13.13 16.59 -33.01
N THR A 23 13.58 15.83 -32.02
CA THR A 23 13.81 14.38 -32.14
C THR A 23 12.58 13.63 -31.62
N CYS A 24 12.37 12.39 -32.04
CA CYS A 24 11.38 11.52 -31.40
C CYS A 24 12.10 10.44 -30.58
N SER A 25 11.41 9.89 -29.59
CA SER A 25 11.88 8.75 -28.80
C SER A 25 12.12 7.53 -29.69
N ALA A 26 12.79 6.51 -29.15
CA ALA A 26 12.84 5.20 -29.78
C ALA A 26 11.42 4.70 -30.10
N ILE A 27 11.27 3.95 -31.20
CA ILE A 27 9.99 3.36 -31.58
C ILE A 27 9.61 2.29 -30.58
N ILE A 28 8.38 2.38 -30.08
CA ILE A 28 7.74 1.38 -29.23
C ILE A 28 6.94 0.45 -30.14
N GLU A 29 7.45 -0.76 -30.31
CA GLU A 29 6.83 -1.78 -31.17
C GLU A 29 5.52 -2.33 -30.56
N ASN A 30 4.62 -2.79 -31.43
CA ASN A 30 3.32 -3.37 -31.09
C ASN A 30 2.47 -2.52 -30.11
N THR A 31 2.52 -1.20 -30.27
CA THR A 31 1.91 -0.26 -29.34
C THR A 31 1.04 0.76 -30.08
N ASP A 32 -0.19 0.88 -29.62
CA ASP A 32 -1.13 1.93 -29.99
C ASP A 32 -1.30 2.93 -28.83
N LEU A 33 -1.64 4.16 -29.17
CA LEU A 33 -1.93 5.26 -28.26
C LEU A 33 -3.36 5.73 -28.53
N PRO A 34 -4.39 5.16 -27.89
CA PRO A 34 -5.77 5.40 -28.29
C PRO A 34 -6.21 6.86 -28.12
N GLY A 35 -6.93 7.37 -29.11
CA GLY A 35 -7.46 8.74 -29.11
C GLY A 35 -6.42 9.81 -29.42
N ASN A 36 -6.78 11.07 -29.14
CA ASN A 36 -5.99 12.29 -29.37
C ASN A 36 -5.53 12.49 -30.83
N ASP A 37 -6.15 11.83 -31.81
CA ASP A 37 -5.80 11.97 -33.22
C ASP A 37 -6.11 13.39 -33.72
N ILE A 38 -5.09 14.05 -34.27
CA ILE A 38 -5.19 15.40 -34.84
C ILE A 38 -4.93 15.44 -36.35
N GLY A 39 -4.57 14.30 -36.94
CA GLY A 39 -4.40 14.18 -38.38
C GLY A 39 -3.70 12.88 -38.76
N THR A 40 -3.57 12.65 -40.06
CA THR A 40 -2.85 11.50 -40.59
C THR A 40 -1.97 11.88 -41.77
N THR A 41 -0.81 11.25 -41.90
CA THR A 41 0.08 11.35 -43.07
C THR A 41 0.46 9.97 -43.59
N ALA A 42 0.83 9.87 -44.86
CA ALA A 42 1.29 8.62 -45.48
C ALA A 42 2.83 8.53 -45.42
N ARG A 43 3.34 7.44 -44.84
CA ARG A 43 4.77 7.14 -44.75
C ARG A 43 5.02 5.64 -44.87
N PRO A 44 6.03 5.22 -45.65
CA PRO A 44 6.33 3.80 -45.85
C PRO A 44 6.88 3.12 -44.59
N THR A 45 7.44 3.90 -43.66
CA THR A 45 8.00 3.40 -42.40
C THR A 45 7.64 4.34 -41.25
N ALA A 46 7.62 3.78 -40.03
CA ALA A 46 7.33 4.52 -38.81
C ALA A 46 8.32 5.67 -38.55
N ASP A 47 9.61 5.48 -38.86
CA ASP A 47 10.63 6.53 -38.69
C ASP A 47 10.31 7.81 -39.46
N GLY A 48 9.60 7.68 -40.59
CA GLY A 48 9.16 8.82 -41.41
C GLY A 48 8.09 9.70 -40.76
N CYS A 49 7.41 9.21 -39.71
CA CYS A 49 6.35 9.94 -39.03
C CYS A 49 6.87 11.02 -38.07
N CYS A 50 8.11 10.92 -37.61
CA CYS A 50 8.67 11.85 -36.64
C CYS A 50 8.71 13.28 -37.20
N ALA A 51 9.20 13.43 -38.44
CA ALA A 51 9.25 14.73 -39.10
C ALA A 51 7.84 15.31 -39.35
N ASP A 52 6.86 14.46 -39.65
CA ASP A 52 5.48 14.88 -39.86
C ASP A 52 4.84 15.39 -38.56
N CYS A 53 5.09 14.71 -37.44
CA CYS A 53 4.65 15.16 -36.13
C CYS A 53 5.36 16.46 -35.74
N ALA A 54 6.68 16.54 -35.91
CA ALA A 54 7.45 17.76 -35.60
C ALA A 54 7.00 19.00 -36.41
N ALA A 55 6.52 18.79 -37.63
CA ALA A 55 6.00 19.86 -38.50
C ALA A 55 4.53 20.22 -38.21
N THR A 56 3.81 19.41 -37.42
CA THR A 56 2.38 19.60 -37.15
C THR A 56 2.17 20.28 -35.80
N THR A 57 1.69 21.53 -35.82
CA THR A 57 1.40 22.30 -34.61
C THR A 57 0.49 21.51 -33.67
N GLY A 58 0.96 21.30 -32.44
CA GLY A 58 0.23 20.57 -31.40
C GLY A 58 0.45 19.07 -31.40
N CYS A 59 1.21 18.48 -32.33
CA CYS A 59 1.56 17.07 -32.28
C CYS A 59 2.62 16.79 -31.21
N LYS A 60 2.34 15.81 -30.35
CA LYS A 60 3.24 15.35 -29.28
C LYS A 60 3.63 13.88 -29.41
N ALA A 61 2.89 13.10 -30.19
CA ALA A 61 3.18 11.69 -30.44
C ALA A 61 2.62 11.25 -31.80
N TYR A 62 3.06 10.10 -32.30
CA TYR A 62 2.43 9.44 -33.45
C TYR A 62 2.33 7.93 -33.23
N VAL A 63 1.40 7.30 -33.95
CA VAL A 63 1.33 5.84 -34.13
C VAL A 63 1.36 5.54 -35.62
N TRP A 64 2.34 4.76 -36.06
CA TRP A 64 2.39 4.24 -37.42
C TRP A 64 1.75 2.86 -37.49
N VAL A 65 0.94 2.63 -38.52
CA VAL A 65 0.35 1.33 -38.82
C VAL A 65 0.56 0.99 -40.29
N ALA A 66 0.81 -0.28 -40.57
CA ALA A 66 1.03 -0.81 -41.92
C ALA A 66 -0.25 -0.93 -42.76
N ARG A 67 -1.13 0.08 -42.73
CA ARG A 67 -2.32 0.16 -43.58
C ARG A 67 -2.00 0.98 -44.83
N ASP A 68 -2.48 0.58 -45.99
CA ASP A 68 -2.38 1.33 -47.25
C ASP A 68 -0.95 1.79 -47.63
N GLY A 69 0.05 0.94 -47.40
CA GLY A 69 1.46 1.27 -47.64
C GLY A 69 2.13 2.05 -46.50
N GLY A 70 1.41 2.32 -45.41
CA GLY A 70 1.88 2.90 -44.15
C GLY A 70 1.27 4.26 -43.86
N VAL A 71 0.67 4.40 -42.67
CA VAL A 71 0.00 5.65 -42.23
C VAL A 71 0.46 6.03 -40.83
N CYS A 72 0.84 7.29 -40.66
CA CYS A 72 1.07 7.94 -39.38
C CYS A 72 -0.23 8.54 -38.87
N LEU A 73 -0.68 8.14 -37.68
CA LEU A 73 -1.69 8.84 -36.91
C LEU A 73 -0.98 9.84 -35.99
N LEU A 74 -1.14 11.13 -36.26
CA LEU A 74 -0.53 12.21 -35.48
C LEU A 74 -1.43 12.53 -34.28
N LYS A 75 -0.83 12.71 -33.11
CA LYS A 75 -1.56 12.82 -31.83
C LYS A 75 -1.20 14.08 -31.06
N SER A 76 -2.20 14.73 -30.48
CA SER A 76 -2.01 15.91 -29.63
C SER A 76 -1.47 15.59 -28.23
N ASP A 77 -1.58 14.33 -27.81
CA ASP A 77 -1.03 13.82 -26.57
C ASP A 77 -0.76 12.30 -26.67
N ALA A 78 0.16 11.78 -25.88
CA ALA A 78 0.49 10.36 -25.88
C ALA A 78 -0.58 9.51 -25.17
N GLY A 79 -1.29 10.08 -24.19
CA GLY A 79 -2.34 9.37 -23.45
C GLY A 79 -1.83 8.09 -22.76
N PHE A 80 -2.73 7.11 -22.60
CA PHE A 80 -2.37 5.76 -22.13
C PHE A 80 -1.99 4.86 -23.31
N SER A 81 -1.12 3.87 -23.09
CA SER A 81 -0.72 2.91 -24.11
C SER A 81 -1.58 1.65 -24.10
N TYR A 82 -1.76 1.05 -25.27
CA TYR A 82 -2.47 -0.22 -25.45
C TYR A 82 -1.67 -1.13 -26.40
N THR A 83 -1.56 -2.42 -26.09
CA THR A 83 -0.83 -3.37 -26.94
C THR A 83 -1.63 -3.66 -28.22
N TYR A 84 -1.07 -3.32 -29.37
CA TYR A 84 -1.66 -3.60 -30.68
C TYR A 84 -0.59 -4.12 -31.65
N PRO A 85 -0.61 -5.43 -31.98
CA PRO A 85 0.39 -6.02 -32.87
C PRO A 85 0.51 -5.29 -34.22
N GLY A 86 1.74 -4.90 -34.58
CA GLY A 86 2.05 -4.18 -35.82
C GLY A 86 1.88 -2.65 -35.78
N ALA A 87 1.32 -2.08 -34.72
CA ALA A 87 1.35 -0.64 -34.48
C ALA A 87 2.71 -0.21 -33.89
N ARG A 88 3.24 0.92 -34.33
CA ARG A 88 4.58 1.40 -33.96
C ARG A 88 4.49 2.85 -33.49
N ALA A 89 4.61 3.08 -32.19
CA ALA A 89 4.42 4.39 -31.57
C ALA A 89 5.74 5.10 -31.27
N SER A 90 5.74 6.44 -31.26
CA SER A 90 6.86 7.24 -30.76
C SER A 90 6.38 8.62 -30.31
N ILE A 91 7.11 9.21 -29.37
CA ILE A 91 6.77 10.47 -28.71
C ILE A 91 7.75 11.55 -29.15
N LEU A 92 7.26 12.73 -29.50
CA LEU A 92 8.08 13.87 -29.88
C LEU A 92 8.81 14.39 -28.63
N THR A 93 10.13 14.36 -28.67
CA THR A 93 10.99 14.89 -27.61
C THR A 93 11.33 16.35 -27.93
N PRO A 94 11.10 17.31 -27.01
CA PRO A 94 11.54 18.67 -27.20
C PRO A 94 13.07 18.74 -27.39
N PRO A 95 13.59 19.64 -28.25
CA PRO A 95 15.03 19.83 -28.37
C PRO A 95 15.64 20.17 -27.01
N LEU A 96 16.74 19.49 -26.67
CA LEU A 96 17.46 19.65 -25.40
C LEU A 96 18.07 21.07 -25.31
N THR A 97 17.36 21.98 -24.66
CA THR A 97 17.89 23.29 -24.28
C THR A 97 18.73 23.15 -23.01
N GLY A 98 19.94 22.59 -23.15
CA GLY A 98 21.01 22.73 -22.15
C GLY A 98 20.72 22.23 -20.72
N SER A 99 19.70 21.40 -20.54
CA SER A 99 19.38 20.76 -19.27
C SER A 99 19.04 19.31 -19.54
N CYS A 100 19.46 18.40 -18.66
CA CYS A 100 19.09 17.00 -18.74
C CYS A 100 17.56 16.90 -18.83
N PRO A 101 17.01 16.01 -19.68
CA PRO A 101 15.58 15.78 -19.69
C PRO A 101 15.13 15.36 -18.29
N LEU A 102 13.86 15.65 -17.98
CA LEU A 102 13.23 15.22 -16.73
C LEU A 102 13.46 13.72 -16.55
N THR A 103 14.00 13.32 -15.40
CA THR A 103 14.12 11.91 -15.03
C THR A 103 12.73 11.30 -14.92
N GLU A 104 12.52 10.16 -15.56
CA GLU A 104 11.31 9.37 -15.39
C GLU A 104 11.30 8.76 -13.99
N ALA A 105 10.27 9.07 -13.20
CA ALA A 105 10.10 8.47 -11.88
C ALA A 105 9.83 6.97 -12.04
N ASP A 106 10.44 6.17 -11.16
CA ASP A 106 10.24 4.71 -11.07
C ASP A 106 10.62 3.89 -12.32
N THR A 107 11.42 4.45 -13.24
CA THR A 107 11.92 3.73 -14.43
C THR A 107 13.35 3.21 -14.21
N ASP A 108 13.51 1.89 -14.22
CA ASP A 108 14.80 1.21 -14.38
C ASP A 108 15.02 0.87 -15.87
N TYR A 109 16.24 1.05 -16.36
CA TYR A 109 16.67 0.65 -17.71
C TYR A 109 17.65 -0.53 -17.57
N PRO A 110 17.15 -1.78 -17.52
CA PRO A 110 17.96 -2.94 -17.16
C PRO A 110 19.11 -3.15 -18.15
N GLY A 111 20.34 -3.28 -17.64
CA GLY A 111 21.53 -3.64 -18.44
C GLY A 111 22.45 -2.49 -18.86
N ASN A 112 22.19 -1.25 -18.41
CA ASN A 112 22.99 -0.06 -18.77
C ASN A 112 23.90 0.48 -17.64
N ASP A 113 24.23 -0.33 -16.63
CA ASP A 113 25.10 0.09 -15.52
C ASP A 113 26.57 0.16 -15.95
N LEU A 114 27.18 1.35 -15.90
CA LEU A 114 28.60 1.57 -16.27
C LEU A 114 29.60 1.27 -15.14
N GLY A 115 29.16 0.62 -14.06
CA GLY A 115 30.00 0.13 -12.95
C GLY A 115 29.71 0.72 -11.57
N ARG A 116 30.22 0.06 -10.51
CA ARG A 116 30.00 0.42 -9.10
C ARG A 116 31.29 0.90 -8.44
N THR A 117 31.33 2.11 -7.89
CA THR A 117 32.45 2.58 -7.05
C THR A 117 32.08 2.53 -5.57
N LYS A 118 33.04 2.17 -4.70
CA LYS A 118 32.91 2.28 -3.24
C LYS A 118 33.33 3.70 -2.82
N ARG A 119 32.40 4.49 -2.28
CA ARG A 119 32.72 5.69 -1.49
C ARG A 119 32.24 5.50 -0.05
N ALA A 120 33.11 5.82 0.91
CA ALA A 120 32.76 5.93 2.32
C ALA A 120 32.02 7.26 2.50
N SER A 121 30.74 7.17 2.84
CA SER A 121 29.75 8.26 2.91
C SER A 121 29.58 9.08 1.63
N ILE A 122 28.33 9.16 1.19
CA ILE A 122 27.88 10.21 0.29
C ILE A 122 28.03 11.52 1.06
N ASP A 123 29.01 12.36 0.68
CA ASP A 123 28.99 13.77 1.02
C ASP A 123 27.96 14.44 0.09
N LEU A 124 26.67 14.12 0.31
CA LEU A 124 25.59 14.96 -0.16
C LEU A 124 25.52 16.07 0.89
N SER A 125 26.05 17.24 0.55
CA SER A 125 25.66 18.46 1.23
C SER A 125 24.14 18.56 1.12
N LEU A 126 23.45 18.29 2.24
CA LEU A 126 22.01 18.43 2.30
C LEU A 126 21.67 19.89 1.97
N PRO A 127 20.58 20.16 1.22
CA PRO A 127 20.22 21.52 0.86
C PRO A 127 20.09 22.41 2.11
N ALA A 128 20.37 23.70 1.97
CA ALA A 128 20.18 24.63 3.07
C ALA A 128 18.73 24.54 3.60
N GLY A 129 18.58 24.37 4.91
CA GLY A 129 17.26 24.16 5.54
C GLY A 129 16.77 22.71 5.58
N ALA A 130 17.50 21.75 4.99
CA ALA A 130 17.20 20.32 5.08
C ALA A 130 17.42 19.73 6.49
N THR A 131 18.07 20.48 7.37
CA THR A 131 18.38 20.04 8.73
C THR A 131 18.08 21.11 9.75
N THR A 132 17.61 20.69 10.92
CA THR A 132 17.36 21.56 12.08
C THR A 132 17.92 20.89 13.32
N PRO A 133 18.98 21.45 13.93
CA PRO A 133 19.49 20.96 15.22
C PRO A 133 18.45 21.15 16.32
N VAL A 134 18.30 20.15 17.18
CA VAL A 134 17.46 20.23 18.39
C VAL A 134 18.19 19.64 19.58
N SER A 135 17.78 20.01 20.80
CA SER A 135 18.36 19.45 22.02
C SER A 135 17.68 18.13 22.37
N ALA A 136 18.46 17.07 22.52
CA ALA A 136 17.99 15.79 23.04
C ALA A 136 19.11 15.10 23.82
N THR A 137 18.75 14.37 24.88
CA THR A 137 19.70 13.63 25.73
C THR A 137 19.93 12.20 25.26
N SER A 138 19.07 11.69 24.37
CA SER A 138 19.11 10.33 23.84
C SER A 138 18.57 10.26 22.40
N GLY A 139 18.89 9.17 21.69
CA GLY A 139 18.33 8.90 20.37
C GLY A 139 16.80 8.78 20.38
N THR A 140 16.23 8.23 21.44
CA THR A 140 14.77 8.11 21.61
C THR A 140 14.10 9.49 21.77
N GLU A 141 14.70 10.39 22.55
CA GLU A 141 14.21 11.76 22.68
C GLU A 141 14.36 12.54 21.37
N CYS A 142 15.51 12.39 20.69
CA CYS A 142 15.75 12.98 19.39
C CYS A 142 14.70 12.55 18.35
N HIS A 143 14.35 11.26 18.34
CA HIS A 143 13.32 10.73 17.45
C HIS A 143 11.93 11.28 17.78
N LYS A 144 11.55 11.41 19.05
CA LYS A 144 10.27 11.99 19.48
C LYS A 144 10.08 13.44 19.05
N LEU A 145 11.18 14.18 18.88
CA LEU A 145 11.14 15.56 18.41
C LEU A 145 10.92 15.67 16.89
N CYS A 146 11.07 14.57 16.14
CA CYS A 146 10.76 14.51 14.72
C CYS A 146 9.26 14.30 14.51
N VAL A 147 8.52 15.41 14.40
CA VAL A 147 7.08 15.38 14.22
C VAL A 147 6.73 15.97 12.86
N PRO A 148 6.30 15.17 11.86
CA PRO A 148 6.05 15.65 10.51
C PRO A 148 5.10 16.85 10.44
N SER A 149 4.06 16.87 11.28
CA SER A 149 3.03 17.91 11.30
C SER A 149 3.45 19.22 11.98
N SER A 150 4.42 19.20 12.90
CA SER A 150 4.84 20.39 13.64
C SER A 150 6.19 20.93 13.22
N SER A 151 7.10 20.06 12.77
CA SER A 151 8.47 20.43 12.40
C SER A 151 8.81 20.13 10.94
N GLY A 152 7.90 19.56 10.14
CA GLY A 152 8.19 19.16 8.75
C GLY A 152 9.25 18.06 8.64
N CYS A 153 9.50 17.37 9.75
CA CYS A 153 10.59 16.41 9.88
C CYS A 153 10.23 15.08 9.20
N VAL A 154 11.18 14.55 8.43
CA VAL A 154 11.11 13.26 7.71
C VAL A 154 12.10 12.23 8.25
N GLY A 155 12.91 12.60 9.23
CA GLY A 155 13.80 11.70 9.95
C GLY A 155 14.68 12.43 10.95
N ALA A 156 15.32 11.72 11.88
CA ALA A 156 16.21 12.32 12.87
C ALA A 156 17.51 11.53 12.98
N ALA A 157 18.61 12.22 13.25
CA ALA A 157 19.92 11.63 13.51
C ALA A 157 20.42 12.08 14.89
N PHE A 158 20.86 11.12 15.70
CA PHE A 158 21.45 11.39 17.02
C PHE A 158 22.86 10.82 17.09
N ASP A 159 23.83 11.69 17.37
CA ASP A 159 25.19 11.29 17.69
C ASP A 159 25.33 11.08 19.19
N SER A 160 25.52 9.82 19.58
CA SER A 160 25.64 9.43 20.98
C SER A 160 26.92 9.90 21.67
N ALA A 161 27.98 10.20 20.91
CA ALA A 161 29.27 10.66 21.41
C ALA A 161 29.25 12.18 21.66
N THR A 162 28.72 12.95 20.72
CA THR A 162 28.63 14.42 20.84
C THR A 162 27.32 14.91 21.48
N LYS A 163 26.35 14.01 21.69
CA LYS A 163 24.97 14.32 22.13
C LYS A 163 24.25 15.30 21.20
N SER A 164 24.65 15.33 19.93
CA SER A 164 24.02 16.16 18.90
C SER A 164 22.79 15.47 18.34
N CYS A 165 21.66 16.18 18.27
CA CYS A 165 20.45 15.73 17.59
C CYS A 165 20.13 16.68 16.42
N VAL A 166 19.88 16.10 15.26
CA VAL A 166 19.52 16.83 14.04
C VAL A 166 18.24 16.23 13.47
N LEU A 167 17.24 17.07 13.26
CA LEU A 167 16.03 16.73 12.50
C LEU A 167 16.31 16.96 11.02
N HIS A 168 15.93 16.02 10.18
CA HIS A 168 15.94 16.13 8.73
C HIS A 168 14.57 16.59 8.27
N LEU A 169 14.52 17.67 7.50
CA LEU A 169 13.30 18.27 7.00
C LEU A 169 13.05 17.87 5.56
N ALA A 170 11.77 17.75 5.19
CA ALA A 170 11.40 17.71 3.79
C ALA A 170 11.78 19.05 3.15
N THR A 171 12.81 19.05 2.31
CA THR A 171 13.14 20.20 1.47
C THR A 171 13.19 19.76 0.02
N TYR A 172 12.73 20.63 -0.86
CA TYR A 172 12.86 20.42 -2.29
C TYR A 172 14.24 20.92 -2.74
N ALA A 173 15.02 20.03 -3.33
CA ALA A 173 16.18 20.41 -4.12
C ALA A 173 16.12 19.68 -5.45
N PRO A 174 16.13 20.41 -6.59
CA PRO A 174 15.94 19.83 -7.91
C PRO A 174 17.04 18.83 -8.32
N SER A 175 18.15 18.77 -7.57
CA SER A 175 19.32 17.93 -7.84
C SER A 175 19.63 16.92 -6.73
N THR A 176 18.77 16.77 -5.73
CA THR A 176 19.08 15.93 -4.55
C THR A 176 17.92 15.03 -4.18
N THR A 177 18.11 13.72 -4.35
CA THR A 177 17.20 12.69 -3.85
C THR A 177 17.71 12.21 -2.49
N ILE A 178 16.97 12.50 -1.42
CA ILE A 178 17.20 11.90 -0.11
C ILE A 178 16.35 10.63 -0.02
N GLY A 179 17.00 9.47 0.01
CA GLY A 179 16.36 8.19 0.25
C GLY A 179 17.06 7.47 1.40
N TRP A 180 16.29 6.96 2.36
CA TRP A 180 16.84 6.13 3.42
C TRP A 180 17.12 4.73 2.87
N VAL A 181 18.39 4.40 2.64
CA VAL A 181 18.82 3.01 2.52
C VAL A 181 18.84 2.45 3.94
N VAL A 182 17.79 1.73 4.35
CA VAL A 182 17.82 0.99 5.63
C VAL A 182 18.91 -0.09 5.48
N PRO A 183 20.05 0.00 6.19
CA PRO A 183 21.20 -0.89 5.96
C PRO A 183 21.00 -2.32 6.48
N THR A 184 19.81 -2.63 7.00
CA THR A 184 19.40 -3.95 7.49
C THR A 184 18.08 -4.31 6.84
N THR A 185 18.02 -5.45 6.16
CA THR A 185 16.74 -6.03 5.73
C THR A 185 15.91 -6.29 6.99
N LEU A 186 14.89 -5.47 7.23
CA LEU A 186 13.97 -5.67 8.33
C LEU A 186 13.41 -7.11 8.25
N PRO A 187 13.26 -7.81 9.39
CA PRO A 187 12.71 -9.16 9.38
C PRO A 187 11.32 -9.15 8.74
N SER A 188 11.02 -10.19 7.96
CA SER A 188 9.71 -10.36 7.32
C SER A 188 8.72 -11.17 8.17
N SER A 189 9.15 -11.61 9.36
CA SER A 189 8.33 -12.36 10.32
C SER A 189 8.97 -12.36 11.72
N VAL A 190 8.18 -12.72 12.74
CA VAL A 190 8.66 -12.90 14.11
C VAL A 190 9.35 -14.26 14.23
N ALA A 191 10.67 -14.27 14.41
CA ALA A 191 11.46 -15.51 14.48
C ALA A 191 11.13 -16.37 15.71
N THR A 192 10.90 -15.75 16.87
CA THR A 192 10.56 -16.46 18.13
C THR A 192 9.47 -15.68 18.87
N PRO A 193 8.19 -15.92 18.54
CA PRO A 193 7.09 -15.19 19.16
C PRO A 193 6.98 -15.53 20.65
N THR A 194 6.92 -14.50 21.49
CA THR A 194 6.59 -14.63 22.92
C THR A 194 5.10 -14.51 23.18
N SER A 195 4.35 -13.94 22.23
CA SER A 195 2.88 -13.92 22.25
C SER A 195 2.30 -14.12 20.85
N VAL A 196 1.05 -14.59 20.80
CA VAL A 196 0.24 -14.65 19.59
C VAL A 196 -1.09 -13.95 19.86
N GLU A 197 -1.34 -12.88 19.11
CA GLU A 197 -2.54 -12.05 19.20
C GLU A 197 -3.41 -12.32 17.98
N PHE A 198 -4.53 -13.01 18.19
CA PHE A 198 -5.50 -13.28 17.15
C PHE A 198 -6.56 -12.18 17.08
N PHE A 199 -6.96 -11.83 15.86
CA PHE A 199 -8.10 -10.97 15.55
C PHE A 199 -9.00 -11.74 14.58
N ILE A 200 -10.05 -12.36 15.09
CA ILE A 200 -10.95 -13.21 14.30
C ILE A 200 -12.25 -12.46 14.09
N ASN A 201 -12.50 -12.07 12.84
CA ASN A 201 -13.55 -11.11 12.50
C ASN A 201 -14.47 -11.58 11.38
N ALA A 202 -15.69 -11.05 11.36
CA ALA A 202 -16.62 -11.22 10.26
C ALA A 202 -16.08 -10.54 9.00
N HIS A 203 -15.69 -9.27 9.12
CA HIS A 203 -15.23 -8.45 8.01
C HIS A 203 -13.81 -7.92 8.20
N GLN A 204 -13.27 -7.39 7.10
CA GLN A 204 -11.88 -6.96 6.99
C GLN A 204 -11.53 -5.73 7.80
N ASP A 205 -12.50 -4.86 8.08
CA ASP A 205 -12.34 -3.56 8.75
C ASP A 205 -12.75 -3.56 10.24
N ASP A 206 -13.35 -4.65 10.74
CA ASP A 206 -13.91 -4.71 12.09
C ASP A 206 -12.86 -4.46 13.17
N HIS A 207 -11.65 -5.03 13.02
CA HIS A 207 -10.61 -4.83 14.03
C HIS A 207 -9.99 -3.43 13.96
N GLU A 208 -9.94 -2.82 12.77
CA GLU A 208 -9.53 -1.44 12.59
C GLU A 208 -10.50 -0.44 13.23
N LEU A 209 -11.79 -0.79 13.30
CA LEU A 209 -12.81 0.02 13.97
C LEU A 209 -12.82 -0.24 15.48
N PHE A 210 -13.02 -1.49 15.88
CA PHE A 210 -13.44 -1.85 17.22
C PHE A 210 -12.33 -2.42 18.11
N MET A 211 -11.11 -2.60 17.56
CA MET A 211 -9.97 -3.19 18.28
C MET A 211 -8.65 -2.45 17.98
N ALA A 212 -8.72 -1.21 17.49
CA ALA A 212 -7.58 -0.46 16.99
C ALA A 212 -6.47 -0.20 18.00
N ALA A 213 -6.81 0.09 19.26
CA ALA A 213 -5.78 0.27 20.28
C ALA A 213 -5.05 -1.06 20.57
N LYS A 214 -5.75 -2.20 20.48
CA LYS A 214 -5.11 -3.52 20.58
C LYS A 214 -4.28 -3.91 19.39
N LEU A 215 -4.67 -3.51 18.18
CA LEU A 215 -3.81 -3.63 17.01
C LEU A 215 -2.54 -2.80 17.20
N TYR A 216 -2.67 -1.52 17.56
CA TYR A 216 -1.54 -0.63 17.82
C TYR A 216 -0.56 -1.23 18.84
N ASP A 217 -1.07 -1.67 20.00
CA ASP A 217 -0.27 -2.32 21.04
C ASP A 217 0.47 -3.56 20.52
N SER A 218 -0.18 -4.36 19.67
CA SER A 218 0.38 -5.60 19.14
C SER A 218 1.47 -5.35 18.09
N PHE A 219 1.24 -4.41 17.17
CA PHE A 219 2.21 -4.04 16.14
C PHE A 219 3.46 -3.36 16.74
N SER A 220 3.32 -2.69 17.90
CA SER A 220 4.45 -2.06 18.61
C SER A 220 5.48 -3.03 19.20
N LYS A 221 5.18 -4.34 19.24
CA LYS A 221 5.98 -5.35 19.93
C LYS A 221 6.81 -6.20 18.96
N PRO A 222 8.15 -6.25 19.08
CA PRO A 222 9.01 -7.03 18.18
C PRO A 222 8.89 -8.56 18.37
N THR A 223 8.22 -9.02 19.43
CA THR A 223 8.03 -10.45 19.73
C THR A 223 6.57 -10.89 19.70
N ALA A 224 5.63 -10.00 19.36
CA ALA A 224 4.22 -10.35 19.20
C ALA A 224 3.95 -10.76 17.76
N LYS A 225 3.40 -11.96 17.58
CA LYS A 225 2.87 -12.43 16.29
C LYS A 225 1.39 -12.11 16.23
N ILE A 226 0.95 -11.48 15.15
CA ILE A 226 -0.44 -11.08 14.95
C ILE A 226 -1.06 -11.98 13.90
N VAL A 227 -2.25 -12.51 14.17
CA VAL A 227 -2.96 -13.40 13.26
C VAL A 227 -4.38 -12.91 13.07
N MET A 228 -4.69 -12.45 11.87
CA MET A 228 -6.00 -11.94 11.49
C MET A 228 -6.71 -13.01 10.66
N ILE A 229 -7.92 -13.40 11.05
CA ILE A 229 -8.72 -14.38 10.34
C ILE A 229 -10.07 -13.73 10.02
N TYR A 230 -10.42 -13.70 8.73
CA TYR A 230 -11.68 -13.12 8.26
C TYR A 230 -12.59 -14.24 7.78
N THR A 231 -13.75 -14.40 8.43
CA THR A 231 -14.66 -15.50 8.11
C THR A 231 -15.42 -15.26 6.81
N SER A 232 -15.82 -14.01 6.54
CA SER A 232 -16.52 -13.64 5.31
C SER A 232 -15.58 -12.98 4.29
N ALA A 233 -16.06 -12.87 3.04
CA ALA A 233 -15.47 -12.05 2.00
C ALA A 233 -15.73 -10.55 2.24
N GLY A 234 -16.67 -10.20 3.10
CA GLY A 234 -17.06 -8.82 3.28
C GLY A 234 -17.76 -8.23 2.05
N ASP A 235 -18.35 -9.08 1.22
CA ASP A 235 -18.78 -8.77 -0.14
C ASP A 235 -20.14 -8.09 -0.20
N ALA A 236 -20.93 -8.03 0.87
CA ALA A 236 -22.29 -7.48 0.86
C ALA A 236 -23.17 -8.00 -0.31
N GLY A 237 -22.88 -9.21 -0.83
CA GLY A 237 -23.51 -9.78 -2.02
C GLY A 237 -23.01 -9.25 -3.38
N ALA A 238 -22.07 -8.31 -3.39
CA ALA A 238 -21.48 -7.74 -4.59
C ALA A 238 -20.49 -8.72 -5.25
N THR A 239 -20.48 -8.72 -6.58
CA THR A 239 -19.67 -9.65 -7.42
C THR A 239 -18.69 -8.92 -8.33
N ASP A 240 -18.41 -7.65 -8.04
CA ASP A 240 -17.84 -6.67 -8.96
C ASP A 240 -16.50 -6.10 -8.47
N GLY A 241 -15.77 -6.85 -7.64
CA GLY A 241 -14.46 -6.44 -7.13
C GLY A 241 -14.47 -5.92 -5.69
N TRP A 242 -15.65 -5.79 -5.07
CA TRP A 242 -15.78 -5.19 -3.74
C TRP A 242 -15.00 -5.93 -2.66
N TRP A 243 -15.12 -7.26 -2.58
CA TRP A 243 -14.39 -8.02 -1.56
C TRP A 243 -12.87 -7.92 -1.72
N GLN A 244 -12.37 -7.88 -2.96
CA GLN A 244 -10.94 -7.70 -3.24
C GLN A 244 -10.46 -6.33 -2.76
N ALA A 245 -11.28 -5.29 -2.94
CA ALA A 245 -10.97 -3.95 -2.45
C ALA A 245 -10.88 -3.91 -0.91
N ARG A 246 -11.80 -4.59 -0.21
CA ARG A 246 -11.76 -4.69 1.26
C ARG A 246 -10.53 -5.42 1.79
N GLU A 247 -10.12 -6.52 1.14
CA GLU A 247 -8.86 -7.19 1.46
C GLU A 247 -7.66 -6.26 1.25
N LEU A 248 -7.64 -5.50 0.14
CA LEU A 248 -6.59 -4.51 -0.10
C LEU A 248 -6.56 -3.43 0.99
N GLY A 249 -7.75 -3.01 1.47
CA GLY A 249 -7.94 -2.06 2.55
C GLY A 249 -7.30 -2.49 3.87
N THR A 250 -7.66 -3.67 4.40
CA THR A 250 -7.09 -4.18 5.66
C THR A 250 -5.58 -4.44 5.56
N LEU A 251 -5.11 -4.91 4.40
CA LEU A 251 -3.67 -5.08 4.15
C LEU A 251 -2.92 -3.72 4.13
N ALA A 252 -3.55 -2.65 3.62
CA ALA A 252 -2.98 -1.31 3.68
C ALA A 252 -2.97 -0.75 5.11
N SER A 253 -4.02 -1.00 5.88
CA SER A 253 -4.13 -0.69 7.30
C SER A 253 -2.96 -1.32 8.10
N SER A 254 -2.77 -2.63 7.98
CA SER A 254 -1.66 -3.33 8.67
C SER A 254 -0.28 -2.84 8.20
N GLN A 255 -0.15 -2.50 6.91
CA GLN A 255 1.10 -1.97 6.37
C GLN A 255 1.43 -0.59 6.96
N THR A 256 0.44 0.22 7.30
CA THR A 256 0.63 1.50 7.99
C THR A 256 1.27 1.30 9.35
N PHE A 257 0.79 0.35 10.16
CA PHE A 257 1.42 0.08 11.46
C PHE A 257 2.81 -0.55 11.33
N VAL A 258 3.03 -1.46 10.39
CA VAL A 258 4.38 -2.00 10.13
C VAL A 258 5.36 -0.89 9.77
N LYS A 259 4.95 0.07 8.92
CA LYS A 259 5.77 1.24 8.57
C LYS A 259 5.97 2.20 9.74
N LEU A 260 4.91 2.45 10.53
CA LEU A 260 4.95 3.34 11.69
C LEU A 260 5.99 2.90 12.72
N PHE A 261 6.00 1.61 13.07
CA PHE A 261 6.92 1.10 14.09
C PHE A 261 8.30 0.73 13.54
N GLY A 262 8.42 0.46 12.23
CA GLY A 262 9.70 0.18 11.58
C GLY A 262 10.41 -1.09 12.08
N LEU A 263 9.70 -2.00 12.75
CA LEU A 263 10.27 -3.22 13.32
C LEU A 263 10.42 -4.36 12.30
N PHE A 264 9.61 -4.34 11.25
CA PHE A 264 9.51 -5.41 10.26
C PHE A 264 9.37 -4.87 8.83
N SER A 265 9.66 -5.73 7.85
CA SER A 265 9.51 -5.38 6.44
C SER A 265 8.03 -5.13 6.09
N PRO A 266 7.70 -4.01 5.43
CA PRO A 266 6.34 -3.72 4.98
C PRO A 266 5.97 -4.45 3.68
N VAL A 267 6.84 -5.34 3.18
CA VAL A 267 6.58 -6.11 1.95
C VAL A 267 5.60 -7.24 2.25
N ARG A 268 4.50 -7.28 1.49
CA ARG A 268 3.48 -8.32 1.59
C ARG A 268 3.96 -9.58 0.87
N LYS A 269 3.76 -10.75 1.48
CA LYS A 269 4.01 -12.04 0.85
C LYS A 269 2.75 -12.89 0.86
N THR A 270 2.17 -13.10 -0.31
CA THR A 270 0.98 -13.94 -0.47
C THR A 270 1.39 -15.40 -0.70
N SER A 271 0.67 -16.30 -0.05
CA SER A 271 0.77 -17.75 -0.17
C SER A 271 -0.58 -18.40 0.14
N THR A 272 -0.64 -19.72 0.18
CA THR A 272 -1.83 -20.46 0.59
C THR A 272 -1.51 -21.47 1.69
N VAL A 273 -2.51 -21.82 2.48
CA VAL A 273 -2.46 -22.93 3.44
C VAL A 273 -3.68 -23.83 3.24
N THR A 274 -3.49 -25.15 3.34
CA THR A 274 -4.61 -26.09 3.32
C THR A 274 -5.01 -26.46 4.75
N ILE A 275 -6.27 -26.22 5.11
CA ILE A 275 -6.84 -26.56 6.42
C ILE A 275 -8.17 -27.27 6.19
N ASN A 276 -8.31 -28.49 6.71
CA ASN A 276 -9.54 -29.30 6.60
C ASN A 276 -10.08 -29.42 5.17
N GLY A 277 -9.20 -29.51 4.17
CA GLY A 277 -9.59 -29.59 2.75
C GLY A 277 -9.85 -28.25 2.05
N HIS A 278 -9.72 -27.12 2.76
CA HIS A 278 -9.87 -25.78 2.20
C HIS A 278 -8.52 -25.11 1.98
N VAL A 279 -8.31 -24.54 0.80
CA VAL A 279 -7.12 -23.78 0.41
C VAL A 279 -7.36 -22.30 0.72
N ILE A 280 -6.81 -21.85 1.84
CA ILE A 280 -7.01 -20.51 2.40
C ILE A 280 -5.86 -19.59 1.96
N THR A 281 -6.19 -18.41 1.47
CA THR A 281 -5.19 -17.38 1.14
C THR A 281 -4.57 -16.85 2.43
N LYS A 282 -3.23 -16.84 2.46
CA LYS A 282 -2.40 -16.34 3.56
C LYS A 282 -1.54 -15.19 3.09
N VAL A 283 -1.56 -14.06 3.77
CA VAL A 283 -0.66 -12.93 3.50
C VAL A 283 0.19 -12.63 4.74
N ASP A 284 1.50 -12.79 4.62
CA ASP A 284 2.47 -12.36 5.63
C ASP A 284 2.85 -10.89 5.38
N LEU A 285 2.83 -10.08 6.44
CA LEU A 285 3.17 -8.65 6.41
C LEU A 285 3.81 -8.26 7.75
N GLY A 286 5.14 -8.25 7.76
CA GLY A 286 5.91 -8.00 8.98
C GLY A 286 5.59 -9.00 10.09
N ASN A 287 5.08 -8.54 11.23
CA ASN A 287 4.63 -9.42 12.31
C ASN A 287 3.16 -9.84 12.23
N ALA A 288 2.44 -9.45 11.17
CA ALA A 288 1.05 -9.83 10.94
C ALA A 288 0.89 -10.91 9.87
N ILE A 289 -0.10 -11.77 10.07
CA ILE A 289 -0.54 -12.80 9.15
C ILE A 289 -2.04 -12.62 8.92
N HIS A 290 -2.47 -12.52 7.67
CA HIS A 290 -3.87 -12.45 7.29
C HIS A 290 -4.33 -13.76 6.65
N TYR A 291 -5.45 -14.30 7.10
CA TYR A 291 -6.13 -15.47 6.55
C TYR A 291 -7.51 -15.08 6.04
N PHE A 292 -7.73 -15.25 4.74
CA PHE A 292 -8.98 -14.89 4.09
C PHE A 292 -9.78 -16.16 3.74
N LEU A 293 -10.86 -16.45 4.48
CA LEU A 293 -11.74 -17.59 4.21
C LEU A 293 -12.75 -17.30 3.09
N ARG A 294 -13.05 -16.02 2.85
CA ARG A 294 -13.82 -15.53 1.69
C ARG A 294 -15.21 -16.15 1.53
N LEU A 295 -15.88 -16.54 2.62
CA LEU A 295 -17.28 -16.96 2.50
C LEU A 295 -18.16 -15.76 2.14
N PRO A 296 -19.05 -15.84 1.13
CA PRO A 296 -19.96 -14.75 0.83
C PRO A 296 -20.85 -14.48 2.05
N GLU A 297 -21.13 -13.22 2.35
CA GLU A 297 -21.89 -12.81 3.53
C GLU A 297 -23.26 -13.49 3.59
N PHE A 298 -24.01 -13.50 2.48
CA PHE A 298 -25.30 -14.20 2.40
C PHE A 298 -25.16 -15.71 2.56
N GLY A 299 -24.07 -16.30 2.06
CA GLY A 299 -23.79 -17.72 2.26
C GLY A 299 -23.47 -18.04 3.72
N MET A 300 -22.71 -17.18 4.39
CA MET A 300 -22.40 -17.31 5.81
C MET A 300 -23.65 -17.20 6.68
N ILE A 301 -24.55 -16.23 6.41
CA ILE A 301 -25.85 -16.10 7.09
C ILE A 301 -26.71 -17.36 6.90
N ALA A 302 -26.72 -17.92 5.69
CA ALA A 302 -27.50 -19.11 5.36
C ALA A 302 -26.83 -20.43 5.84
N LEU A 303 -25.57 -20.41 6.27
CA LEU A 303 -24.79 -21.60 6.60
C LEU A 303 -25.40 -22.54 7.66
N PRO A 304 -26.25 -22.10 8.61
CA PRO A 304 -26.97 -23.02 9.49
C PRO A 304 -27.93 -23.98 8.77
N THR A 305 -28.44 -23.59 7.59
CA THR A 305 -29.45 -24.37 6.85
C THR A 305 -29.04 -24.72 5.42
N LYS A 306 -28.03 -24.04 4.86
CA LYS A 306 -27.58 -24.21 3.48
C LYS A 306 -26.07 -24.15 3.38
N MET A 307 -25.47 -25.15 2.73
CA MET A 307 -24.03 -25.17 2.48
C MET A 307 -23.57 -23.96 1.66
N THR A 308 -22.33 -23.51 1.89
CA THR A 308 -21.72 -22.38 1.15
C THR A 308 -20.26 -22.67 0.84
N SER A 309 -19.73 -22.04 -0.20
CA SER A 309 -18.31 -22.12 -0.60
C SER A 309 -17.70 -20.71 -0.60
N PRO A 310 -16.37 -20.59 -0.48
CA PRO A 310 -15.68 -19.32 -0.69
C PRO A 310 -15.93 -18.77 -2.10
N VAL A 311 -16.00 -17.43 -2.23
CA VAL A 311 -16.29 -16.76 -3.51
C VAL A 311 -15.25 -17.04 -4.59
N ASP A 312 -14.00 -17.32 -4.20
CA ASP A 312 -12.89 -17.64 -5.11
C ASP A 312 -12.67 -19.16 -5.28
N LYS A 313 -13.35 -19.99 -4.48
CA LYS A 313 -13.22 -21.46 -4.45
C LYS A 313 -14.59 -22.14 -4.39
N PRO A 314 -15.42 -22.04 -5.44
CA PRO A 314 -16.79 -22.56 -5.41
C PRO A 314 -16.89 -24.07 -5.17
N ALA A 315 -15.83 -24.83 -5.45
CA ALA A 315 -15.76 -26.28 -5.20
C ALA A 315 -15.41 -26.67 -3.75
N GLU A 316 -14.96 -25.73 -2.91
CA GLU A 316 -14.50 -26.00 -1.54
C GLU A 316 -15.61 -25.70 -0.52
N THR A 317 -16.60 -26.59 -0.45
CA THR A 317 -17.84 -26.33 0.29
C THR A 317 -17.73 -26.57 1.80
N TYR A 318 -18.21 -25.61 2.57
CA TYR A 318 -18.53 -25.79 3.99
C TYR A 318 -19.95 -26.32 4.13
N ALA A 319 -20.09 -27.52 4.67
CA ALA A 319 -21.39 -28.18 4.80
C ALA A 319 -22.31 -27.50 5.84
N ASN A 320 -21.74 -26.90 6.88
CA ASN A 320 -22.45 -26.26 7.99
C ASN A 320 -21.48 -25.42 8.85
N ILE A 321 -22.03 -24.77 9.88
CA ILE A 321 -21.27 -23.95 10.84
C ILE A 321 -20.18 -24.75 11.58
N ALA A 322 -20.40 -26.04 11.85
CA ALA A 322 -19.40 -26.86 12.53
C ALA A 322 -18.15 -27.10 11.66
N ALA A 323 -18.32 -27.26 10.35
CA ALA A 323 -17.21 -27.35 9.40
C ALA A 323 -16.40 -26.04 9.37
N LEU A 324 -17.08 -24.88 9.31
CA LEU A 324 -16.42 -23.57 9.35
C LEU A 324 -15.66 -23.37 10.67
N ARG A 325 -16.29 -23.71 11.80
CA ARG A 325 -15.68 -23.66 13.14
C ARG A 325 -14.44 -24.53 13.22
N ALA A 326 -14.50 -25.77 12.71
CA ALA A 326 -13.36 -26.67 12.71
C ALA A 326 -12.16 -26.08 11.94
N THR A 327 -12.40 -25.41 10.81
CA THR A 327 -11.36 -24.74 10.02
C THR A 327 -10.75 -23.54 10.74
N VAL A 328 -11.57 -22.66 11.32
CA VAL A 328 -11.08 -21.51 12.10
C VAL A 328 -10.26 -21.98 13.32
N ILE A 329 -10.75 -22.97 14.06
CA ILE A 329 -10.03 -23.50 15.24
C ILE A 329 -8.74 -24.24 14.85
N ALA A 330 -8.71 -24.92 13.70
CA ALA A 330 -7.48 -25.52 13.20
C ALA A 330 -6.41 -24.46 12.84
N LEU A 331 -6.81 -23.31 12.30
CA LEU A 331 -5.90 -22.16 12.13
C LEU A 331 -5.39 -21.64 13.48
N VAL A 332 -6.27 -21.48 14.48
CA VAL A 332 -5.86 -21.05 15.82
C VAL A 332 -4.83 -22.00 16.41
N LYS A 333 -5.09 -23.32 16.37
CA LYS A 333 -4.14 -24.33 16.85
C LYS A 333 -2.79 -24.26 16.13
N ARG A 334 -2.81 -24.13 14.80
CA ARG A 334 -1.61 -24.04 13.99
C ARG A 334 -0.74 -22.87 14.43
N GLU A 335 -1.33 -21.69 14.60
CA GLU A 335 -0.58 -20.48 14.87
C GLU A 335 -0.21 -20.29 16.35
N ALA A 336 -0.98 -20.91 17.27
CA ALA A 336 -0.81 -20.86 18.72
C ALA A 336 0.14 -21.93 19.29
N SER A 337 0.50 -22.95 18.50
CA SER A 337 1.23 -24.12 18.98
C SER A 337 2.54 -23.78 19.72
N GLY A 338 2.66 -24.27 20.96
CA GLY A 338 3.83 -24.11 21.82
C GLY A 338 4.00 -22.70 22.42
N ARG A 339 2.92 -21.93 22.58
CA ARG A 339 2.91 -20.54 23.07
C ARG A 339 2.13 -20.42 24.37
N SER A 340 2.74 -19.79 25.36
CA SER A 340 2.16 -19.55 26.68
C SER A 340 1.34 -18.27 26.81
N ASN A 341 1.46 -17.36 25.84
CA ASN A 341 0.68 -16.13 25.81
C ASN A 341 -0.09 -16.04 24.50
N VAL A 342 -1.30 -16.59 24.50
CA VAL A 342 -2.19 -16.60 23.35
C VAL A 342 -3.47 -15.86 23.69
N VAL A 343 -3.80 -14.86 22.89
CA VAL A 343 -4.98 -14.02 23.07
C VAL A 343 -5.80 -14.07 21.79
N VAL A 344 -7.11 -14.23 21.91
CA VAL A 344 -8.07 -14.09 20.81
C VAL A 344 -8.96 -12.90 21.09
N ASN A 345 -8.98 -11.96 20.16
CA ASN A 345 -9.87 -10.81 20.13
C ASN A 345 -10.92 -11.03 19.02
N SER A 346 -12.20 -10.93 19.34
CA SER A 346 -13.31 -11.20 18.41
C SER A 346 -14.56 -10.38 18.78
N GLN A 347 -15.62 -10.46 17.97
CA GLN A 347 -16.86 -9.72 18.20
C GLN A 347 -17.64 -10.27 19.40
N GLN A 348 -18.20 -9.37 20.19
CA GLN A 348 -19.27 -9.70 21.13
C GLN A 348 -20.51 -10.16 20.34
N PHE A 349 -21.21 -11.16 20.90
CA PHE A 349 -22.29 -11.86 20.20
C PHE A 349 -23.59 -11.98 20.99
N ALA A 350 -23.57 -11.63 22.29
CA ALA A 350 -24.74 -11.76 23.15
C ALA A 350 -25.82 -10.70 22.85
N ASP A 351 -25.39 -9.49 22.52
CA ASP A 351 -26.26 -8.41 22.04
C ASP A 351 -25.79 -8.04 20.63
N VAL A 352 -26.71 -8.17 19.67
CA VAL A 352 -26.39 -8.26 18.24
C VAL A 352 -26.47 -6.88 17.63
N ASP A 353 -25.34 -6.35 17.14
CA ASP A 353 -25.35 -5.20 16.23
C ASP A 353 -25.81 -5.64 14.85
N HIS A 354 -25.17 -6.70 14.33
CA HIS A 354 -25.58 -7.34 13.10
C HIS A 354 -25.14 -8.82 13.09
N VAL A 355 -25.82 -9.60 12.24
CA VAL A 355 -25.78 -11.07 12.28
C VAL A 355 -24.39 -11.69 12.05
N LEU A 356 -23.54 -11.16 11.16
CA LEU A 356 -22.24 -11.81 10.91
C LEU A 356 -21.29 -11.61 12.08
N HIS A 357 -21.32 -10.45 12.74
CA HIS A 357 -20.57 -10.21 13.98
C HIS A 357 -20.94 -11.23 15.05
N ALA A 358 -22.24 -11.37 15.32
CA ALA A 358 -22.72 -12.34 16.30
C ALA A 358 -22.36 -13.79 15.92
N MET A 359 -22.50 -14.15 14.64
CA MET A 359 -22.13 -15.49 14.16
C MET A 359 -20.64 -15.77 14.33
N THR A 360 -19.76 -14.81 13.99
CA THR A 360 -18.30 -14.98 14.15
C THR A 360 -17.90 -15.06 15.62
N GLY A 361 -18.41 -14.14 16.45
CA GLY A 361 -18.15 -14.15 17.89
C GLY A 361 -18.57 -15.47 18.55
N GLN A 362 -19.79 -15.95 18.24
CA GLN A 362 -20.28 -17.23 18.74
C GLN A 362 -19.46 -18.40 18.21
N LEU A 363 -19.10 -18.40 16.92
CA LEU A 363 -18.28 -19.45 16.30
C LEU A 363 -16.93 -19.61 16.98
N VAL A 364 -16.27 -18.48 17.27
CA VAL A 364 -14.98 -18.43 17.98
C VAL A 364 -15.16 -18.88 19.43
N SER A 365 -16.15 -18.35 20.13
CA SER A 365 -16.43 -18.68 21.53
C SER A 365 -16.68 -20.19 21.72
N ASP A 366 -17.58 -20.76 20.92
CA ASP A 366 -17.91 -22.18 20.99
C ASP A 366 -16.72 -23.06 20.60
N GLY A 367 -15.99 -22.66 19.54
CA GLY A 367 -14.85 -23.42 19.05
C GLY A 367 -13.70 -23.50 20.05
N LEU A 368 -13.36 -22.37 20.68
CA LEU A 368 -12.34 -22.33 21.73
C LEU A 368 -12.79 -23.08 22.98
N LYS A 369 -14.08 -22.96 23.36
CA LYS A 369 -14.64 -23.66 24.53
C LYS A 369 -14.67 -25.18 24.35
N ALA A 370 -14.99 -25.65 23.15
CA ALA A 370 -15.06 -27.08 22.83
C ALA A 370 -13.68 -27.75 22.79
N ASP A 371 -12.60 -27.01 22.55
CA ASP A 371 -11.26 -27.55 22.52
C ASP A 371 -10.62 -27.59 23.92
N ALA A 372 -10.25 -28.79 24.39
CA ALA A 372 -9.76 -28.99 25.76
C ALA A 372 -8.46 -28.22 26.09
N THR A 373 -7.61 -27.95 25.10
CA THR A 373 -6.35 -27.22 25.28
C THR A 373 -6.62 -25.72 25.17
N LEU A 374 -7.23 -25.28 24.06
CA LEU A 374 -7.45 -23.85 23.82
C LEU A 374 -8.38 -23.22 24.86
N ASN A 375 -9.39 -23.95 25.35
CA ASN A 375 -10.28 -23.45 26.41
C ASN A 375 -9.53 -23.09 27.70
N LYS A 376 -8.36 -23.71 27.95
CA LYS A 376 -7.51 -23.44 29.11
C LYS A 376 -6.47 -22.36 28.82
N CYS A 377 -5.76 -22.46 27.70
CA CYS A 377 -4.57 -21.64 27.44
C CYS A 377 -4.87 -20.29 26.78
N VAL A 378 -5.98 -20.14 26.05
CA VAL A 378 -6.28 -18.91 25.30
C VAL A 378 -7.05 -17.91 26.15
N THR A 379 -6.51 -16.70 26.27
CA THR A 379 -7.28 -15.55 26.77
C THR A 379 -8.22 -15.07 25.67
N ARG A 380 -9.51 -14.88 25.99
CA ARG A 380 -10.55 -14.50 25.04
C ARG A 380 -11.09 -13.13 25.38
N ASN A 381 -11.01 -12.19 24.46
CA ASN A 381 -11.57 -10.85 24.56
C ASN A 381 -12.67 -10.70 23.52
N PHE A 382 -13.85 -10.30 23.96
CA PHE A 382 -14.97 -9.98 23.07
C PHE A 382 -15.21 -8.48 23.11
N PHE A 383 -15.16 -7.82 21.95
CA PHE A 383 -15.33 -6.38 21.82
C PHE A 383 -16.71 -6.07 21.25
N TRP A 384 -17.30 -4.99 21.75
CA TRP A 384 -18.49 -4.40 21.17
C TRP A 384 -18.23 -3.86 19.77
N GLY A 385 -19.23 -3.97 18.90
CA GLY A 385 -19.24 -3.37 17.57
C GLY A 385 -20.08 -2.10 17.54
N TYR A 386 -21.07 -2.04 16.63
CA TYR A 386 -21.85 -0.83 16.40
C TYR A 386 -22.81 -0.44 17.55
N GLN A 387 -23.02 -1.32 18.53
CA GLN A 387 -23.88 -1.03 19.69
C GLN A 387 -23.43 0.24 20.44
N HIS A 388 -22.12 0.55 20.40
CA HIS A 388 -21.51 1.70 21.07
C HIS A 388 -20.98 2.76 20.09
N TRP A 389 -21.40 2.76 18.82
CA TRP A 389 -20.89 3.69 17.79
C TRP A 389 -21.17 5.18 18.05
N LEU A 390 -22.16 5.51 18.89
CA LEU A 390 -22.52 6.87 19.28
C LEU A 390 -22.05 7.25 20.70
N ASP A 391 -21.38 6.35 21.40
CA ASP A 391 -20.90 6.62 22.75
C ASP A 391 -19.76 7.65 22.73
N SER A 392 -19.21 7.97 23.90
CA SER A 392 -18.03 8.84 23.96
C SER A 392 -16.81 8.16 23.31
N ILE A 393 -15.85 8.95 22.84
CA ILE A 393 -14.53 8.40 22.47
C ILE A 393 -13.85 7.91 23.75
N ASN A 394 -13.33 6.69 23.73
CA ASN A 394 -12.66 6.08 24.89
C ASN A 394 -11.21 5.66 24.62
N MET A 395 -10.76 5.68 23.36
CA MET A 395 -9.36 5.53 23.01
C MET A 395 -8.56 6.78 23.35
N ALA A 396 -7.29 6.59 23.72
CA ALA A 396 -6.35 7.66 24.00
C ALA A 396 -5.18 7.65 23.00
N ASP A 397 -4.52 8.79 22.85
CA ASP A 397 -3.29 8.88 22.08
C ASP A 397 -2.15 8.05 22.70
N PRO A 398 -1.25 7.49 21.88
CA PRO A 398 -1.13 7.69 20.42
C PRO A 398 -2.08 6.84 19.56
N SER A 399 -2.70 5.80 20.13
CA SER A 399 -3.53 4.86 19.35
C SER A 399 -4.76 5.50 18.70
N LEU A 400 -5.33 6.55 19.31
CA LEU A 400 -6.47 7.31 18.78
C LEU A 400 -6.12 8.03 17.47
N THR A 401 -5.01 8.76 17.44
CA THR A 401 -4.50 9.42 16.24
C THR A 401 -4.11 8.40 15.18
N GLU A 402 -3.38 7.35 15.57
CA GLU A 402 -2.87 6.36 14.61
C GLU A 402 -3.96 5.48 14.00
N GLN A 403 -5.10 5.31 14.67
CA GLN A 403 -6.28 4.69 14.06
C GLN A 403 -6.75 5.47 12.83
N ARG A 404 -6.71 6.81 12.84
CA ARG A 404 -7.13 7.63 11.69
C ARG A 404 -6.17 7.49 10.52
N ASN A 405 -4.86 7.42 10.78
CA ASN A 405 -3.84 7.18 9.77
C ASN A 405 -4.02 5.80 9.11
N MET A 406 -4.21 4.77 9.93
CA MET A 406 -4.53 3.42 9.48
C MET A 406 -5.82 3.38 8.65
N TRP A 407 -6.89 4.03 9.13
CA TRP A 407 -8.18 4.08 8.45
C TRP A 407 -8.09 4.82 7.11
N TRP A 408 -7.28 5.87 7.02
CA TRP A 408 -7.07 6.63 5.79
C TRP A 408 -6.35 5.78 4.74
N ALA A 409 -5.35 5.00 5.16
CA ALA A 409 -4.66 4.06 4.27
C ALA A 409 -5.60 2.97 3.74
N LEU A 410 -6.46 2.41 4.61
CA LEU A 410 -7.51 1.46 4.23
C LEU A 410 -8.47 2.08 3.21
N HIS A 411 -8.94 3.30 3.47
CA HIS A 411 -9.83 4.04 2.57
C HIS A 411 -9.18 4.28 1.20
N GLY A 412 -7.95 4.81 1.16
CA GLY A 412 -7.25 5.10 -0.09
C GLY A 412 -6.99 3.83 -0.92
N ALA A 413 -6.71 2.71 -0.26
CA ALA A 413 -6.59 1.41 -0.91
C ALA A 413 -7.91 0.95 -1.54
N ILE A 414 -9.02 1.04 -0.80
CA ILE A 414 -10.34 0.64 -1.30
C ILE A 414 -10.76 1.52 -2.49
N VAL A 415 -10.72 2.85 -2.36
CA VAL A 415 -11.18 3.76 -3.43
C VAL A 415 -10.35 3.61 -4.71
N LYS A 416 -9.06 3.28 -4.59
CA LYS A 416 -8.21 3.00 -5.76
C LYS A 416 -8.66 1.77 -6.54
N GLN A 417 -9.19 0.75 -5.87
CA GLN A 417 -9.62 -0.50 -6.48
C GLN A 417 -11.11 -0.53 -6.81
N TYR A 418 -11.93 0.15 -6.02
CA TYR A 418 -13.38 0.23 -6.16
C TYR A 418 -13.84 1.70 -6.02
N PRO A 419 -13.69 2.49 -7.11
CA PRO A 419 -14.04 3.91 -7.09
C PRO A 419 -15.52 4.11 -6.74
N GLY A 420 -15.81 5.09 -5.89
CA GLY A 420 -17.19 5.43 -5.48
C GLY A 420 -17.67 4.76 -4.20
N SER A 421 -16.98 3.73 -3.70
CA SER A 421 -17.23 3.22 -2.34
C SER A 421 -16.19 3.74 -1.36
N SER A 422 -16.65 4.38 -0.30
CA SER A 422 -15.79 5.01 0.69
C SER A 422 -16.24 4.62 2.09
N PRO A 423 -15.55 3.66 2.74
CA PRO A 423 -15.85 3.33 4.13
C PRO A 423 -15.56 4.50 5.08
N TRP A 424 -14.81 5.51 4.63
CA TRP A 424 -14.53 6.73 5.38
C TRP A 424 -15.81 7.48 5.75
N TYR A 425 -16.78 7.62 4.85
CA TYR A 425 -17.98 8.40 5.14
C TYR A 425 -18.89 7.70 6.15
N ASP A 426 -19.07 6.39 6.00
CA ASP A 426 -20.07 5.66 6.79
C ASP A 426 -19.56 5.27 8.19
N HIS A 427 -18.24 5.11 8.35
CA HIS A 427 -17.66 4.55 9.59
C HIS A 427 -16.76 5.52 10.36
N CYS A 428 -16.43 6.70 9.83
CA CYS A 428 -15.54 7.64 10.52
C CYS A 428 -16.08 8.08 11.90
N LEU A 429 -17.40 8.10 12.07
CA LEU A 429 -18.07 8.42 13.34
C LEU A 429 -17.69 7.43 14.45
N THR A 430 -17.36 6.19 14.11
CA THR A 430 -16.97 5.14 15.04
C THR A 430 -15.51 5.27 15.52
N LEU A 431 -14.66 6.00 14.81
CA LEU A 431 -13.23 6.09 15.12
C LEU A 431 -12.99 6.67 16.52
N GLY A 432 -12.15 5.99 17.30
CA GLY A 432 -11.83 6.29 18.69
C GLY A 432 -12.67 5.50 19.71
N ARG A 433 -13.55 4.60 19.25
CA ARG A 433 -14.44 3.81 20.10
C ARG A 433 -14.08 2.33 20.01
N GLN A 434 -13.47 1.84 21.08
CA GLN A 434 -13.15 0.42 21.27
C GLN A 434 -13.64 0.02 22.65
N TYR A 435 -14.72 -0.76 22.74
CA TYR A 435 -15.27 -1.16 24.03
C TYR A 435 -15.11 -2.66 24.23
N LEU A 436 -14.40 -3.04 25.29
CA LEU A 436 -14.25 -4.44 25.69
C LEU A 436 -15.52 -4.88 26.42
N ALA A 437 -16.25 -5.84 25.85
CA ALA A 437 -17.49 -6.37 26.41
C ALA A 437 -17.22 -7.40 27.50
N SER A 438 -16.28 -8.32 27.25
CA SER A 438 -15.91 -9.35 28.22
C SER A 438 -14.52 -9.92 27.97
N THR A 439 -13.92 -10.45 29.03
CA THR A 439 -12.69 -11.22 28.97
C THR A 439 -12.85 -12.53 29.72
N VAL A 440 -12.37 -13.61 29.12
CA VAL A 440 -12.16 -14.90 29.78
C VAL A 440 -10.68 -15.21 29.77
N ALA A 441 -10.04 -15.17 30.95
CA ALA A 441 -8.60 -15.37 31.07
C ALA A 441 -8.20 -16.81 30.70
N GLY A 442 -7.10 -16.93 29.95
CA GLY A 442 -6.39 -18.18 29.68
C GLY A 442 -5.12 -18.28 30.51
N THR A 443 -4.66 -19.51 30.77
CA THR A 443 -3.43 -19.80 31.51
C THR A 443 -2.71 -21.03 30.95
N GLY A 444 -1.38 -21.04 31.04
CA GLY A 444 -0.56 -22.16 30.58
C GLY A 444 -0.25 -22.10 29.08
N ALA A 445 0.35 -23.16 28.57
CA ALA A 445 0.77 -23.26 27.17
C ALA A 445 -0.32 -23.83 26.27
N CYS A 446 -0.57 -23.14 25.16
CA CYS A 446 -0.98 -23.75 23.91
C CYS A 446 0.28 -24.31 23.19
#